data_AF-A0A7Y3GKW2-F1
#
_entry.id   AF-A0A7Y3GKW2-F1
#
_cell.length_a   1.000
_cell.length_b   1.000
_cell.length_c   1.000
_cell.angle_alpha   90.00
_cell.angle_beta   90.00
_cell.angle_gamma   90.00
#
_symmetry.space_group_name_H-M   'P 1'
#
loop_
_entity.id
_entity.type
_entity.pdbx_description
1 polymer ?
#
loop_
_entity_poly.entity_id
_entity_poly.type
_entity_poly.pdbx_seq_one_letter_code
_entity_poly.pdbx_strand_id
1 'polypeptide(L)'
;MSYNMNPDFRHLRAYAFDPSLSLEIDRAKINRTTYVPDWEKDLKPGPCGEYIEVIDYLPICDEYISPIDLNDSHVLAENGLSPIESNPQFHQQMVYAVAVITIQNYEKALGRKVVSSLDLIN
;
A
#
# COMPACT_ATOMS: atom_id res chain seq x y z
N MET A 1 -30.43 0.42 -11.78
CA MET A 1 -29.29 -0.41 -11.35
C MET A 1 -28.04 0.17 -11.96
N SER A 2 -27.29 0.96 -11.21
CA SER A 2 -25.96 1.41 -11.62
C SER A 2 -24.99 0.25 -11.43
N TYR A 3 -24.40 -0.24 -12.52
CA TYR A 3 -23.32 -1.22 -12.45
C TYR A 3 -22.14 -0.60 -11.67
N ASN A 4 -21.60 -1.33 -10.69
CA ASN A 4 -20.33 -0.95 -10.09
C ASN A 4 -19.25 -1.16 -11.16
N MET A 5 -18.71 -0.07 -11.71
CA MET A 5 -17.65 -0.14 -12.73
C MET A 5 -16.24 -0.20 -12.13
N ASN A 6 -16.12 -0.06 -10.82
CA ASN A 6 -14.83 -0.21 -10.16
C ASN A 6 -14.45 -1.69 -10.07
N PRO A 7 -13.15 -2.01 -10.18
CA PRO A 7 -12.69 -3.36 -9.93
C PRO A 7 -12.93 -3.74 -8.46
N ASP A 8 -12.99 -5.04 -8.17
CA ASP A 8 -13.15 -5.53 -6.80
C ASP A 8 -11.88 -5.32 -5.97
N PHE A 9 -10.72 -5.38 -6.62
CA PHE A 9 -9.42 -5.33 -5.96
C PHE A 9 -8.43 -4.42 -6.69
N ARG A 10 -7.47 -3.94 -5.92
CA ARG A 10 -6.24 -3.30 -6.40
C ARG A 10 -5.08 -4.27 -6.26
N HIS A 11 -4.09 -4.17 -7.13
CA HIS A 11 -2.86 -4.94 -7.03
C HIS A 11 -1.68 -4.00 -6.72
N LEU A 12 -0.89 -4.32 -5.69
CA LEU A 12 0.25 -3.53 -5.25
C LEU A 12 1.48 -4.43 -5.08
N ARG A 13 2.51 -4.21 -5.90
CA ARG A 13 3.81 -4.88 -5.78
C ARG A 13 4.49 -4.49 -4.47
N ALA A 14 5.19 -5.43 -3.85
CA ALA A 14 5.96 -5.26 -2.62
C ALA A 14 7.16 -6.21 -2.58
N TYR A 15 8.06 -6.00 -1.62
CA TYR A 15 9.04 -7.02 -1.25
C TYR A 15 8.35 -8.15 -0.46
N ALA A 16 8.76 -9.39 -0.72
CA ALA A 16 8.24 -10.57 -0.02
C ALA A 16 8.98 -10.82 1.32
N PHE A 17 10.26 -10.47 1.36
CA PHE A 17 11.18 -10.61 2.49
C PHE A 17 12.01 -9.32 2.63
N ASP A 18 13.12 -9.39 3.37
CA ASP A 18 14.05 -8.29 3.55
C ASP A 18 14.51 -7.68 2.20
N PRO A 19 14.44 -6.35 2.01
CA PRO A 19 14.82 -5.68 0.77
C PRO A 19 16.25 -6.00 0.29
N SER A 20 17.20 -6.18 1.22
CA SER A 20 18.61 -6.45 0.91
C SER A 20 18.81 -7.77 0.15
N LEU A 21 17.88 -8.73 0.30
CA LEU A 21 17.90 -9.99 -0.45
C LEU A 21 17.65 -9.78 -1.95
N SER A 22 17.19 -8.60 -2.36
CA SER A 22 17.06 -8.24 -3.78
C SER A 22 18.39 -7.90 -4.45
N LEU A 23 19.48 -7.77 -3.69
CA LEU A 23 20.83 -7.61 -4.22
C LEU A 23 21.44 -8.96 -4.67
N GLU A 24 20.92 -10.08 -4.15
CA GLU A 24 21.34 -11.42 -4.54
C GLU A 24 20.54 -11.89 -5.77
N ILE A 25 21.22 -12.18 -6.88
CA ILE A 25 20.58 -12.54 -8.17
C ILE A 25 19.57 -13.69 -8.01
N ASP A 26 19.93 -14.72 -7.25
CA ASP A 26 19.08 -15.89 -7.04
C ASP A 26 17.83 -15.59 -6.21
N ARG A 27 17.88 -14.57 -5.34
CA ARG A 27 16.78 -14.19 -4.44
C ARG A 27 15.94 -13.03 -4.97
N ALA A 28 16.48 -12.19 -5.85
CA ALA A 28 15.81 -11.02 -6.41
C ALA A 28 14.48 -11.36 -7.12
N LYS A 29 14.36 -12.56 -7.72
CA LYS A 29 13.13 -13.01 -8.37
C LYS A 29 12.06 -13.47 -7.37
N ILE A 30 12.46 -14.14 -6.29
CA ILE A 30 11.51 -14.66 -5.28
C ILE A 30 11.17 -13.62 -4.21
N ASN A 31 11.94 -12.54 -4.09
CA ASN A 31 11.71 -11.47 -3.12
C ASN A 31 10.63 -10.46 -3.55
N ARG A 32 9.77 -10.83 -4.50
CA ARG A 32 8.71 -9.95 -5.02
C ARG A 32 7.37 -10.61 -4.79
N THR A 33 6.42 -9.85 -4.30
CA THR A 33 5.03 -10.27 -4.13
C THR A 33 4.09 -9.17 -4.63
N THR A 34 2.82 -9.52 -4.81
CA THR A 34 1.75 -8.57 -5.12
C THR A 34 0.65 -8.76 -4.09
N TYR A 35 0.43 -7.74 -3.27
CA TYR A 35 -0.73 -7.67 -2.39
C TYR A 35 -1.97 -7.30 -3.19
N VAL A 36 -3.11 -7.85 -2.78
CA VAL A 36 -4.39 -7.68 -3.49
C VAL A 36 -5.45 -7.13 -2.53
N PRO A 37 -5.31 -5.89 -2.03
CA PRO A 37 -6.33 -5.29 -1.19
C PRO A 37 -7.62 -5.00 -1.96
N ASP A 38 -8.75 -4.99 -1.25
CA ASP A 38 -10.02 -4.50 -1.78
C ASP A 38 -9.90 -3.10 -2.38
N TRP A 39 -10.70 -2.82 -3.41
CA TRP A 39 -10.68 -1.51 -4.05
C TRP A 39 -11.37 -0.43 -3.19
N GLU A 40 -10.61 0.60 -2.83
CA GLU A 40 -11.12 1.78 -2.14
C GLU A 40 -11.41 2.91 -3.14
N LYS A 41 -12.69 3.27 -3.28
CA LYS A 41 -13.17 4.24 -4.27
C LYS A 41 -12.60 5.65 -4.06
N ASP A 42 -12.49 6.08 -2.81
CA ASP A 42 -12.13 7.45 -2.43
C ASP A 42 -10.69 7.54 -1.88
N LEU A 43 -9.82 6.58 -2.25
CA LEU A 43 -8.40 6.55 -1.89
C LEU A 43 -7.69 7.80 -2.40
N LYS A 44 -7.03 8.55 -1.51
CA LYS A 44 -6.28 9.77 -1.86
C LYS A 44 -4.77 9.51 -1.89
N PRO A 45 -3.96 10.39 -2.53
CA PRO A 45 -2.51 10.30 -2.48
C PRO A 45 -1.94 10.36 -1.06
N GLY A 46 -0.76 9.77 -0.85
CA GLY A 46 -0.18 9.61 0.48
C GLY A 46 -0.96 8.54 1.22
N PRO A 47 -1.02 7.35 0.60
CA PRO A 47 -2.23 6.58 0.39
C PRO A 47 -3.12 6.63 1.63
N CYS A 48 -4.20 7.39 1.48
CA CYS A 48 -5.13 7.73 2.55
C CYS A 48 -6.47 7.04 2.25
N GLY A 49 -6.65 5.90 2.90
CA GLY A 49 -7.83 5.06 2.78
C GLY A 49 -8.80 5.22 3.96
N GLU A 50 -9.65 4.21 4.16
CA GLU A 50 -10.63 4.18 5.25
C GLU A 50 -9.97 4.13 6.64
N TYR A 51 -8.88 3.37 6.78
CA TYR A 51 -8.25 3.09 8.09
C TYR A 51 -6.87 3.71 8.27
N ILE A 52 -6.12 3.96 7.19
CA ILE A 52 -4.71 4.31 7.24
C ILE A 52 -4.43 5.48 6.29
N GLU A 53 -3.62 6.42 6.76
CA GLU A 53 -2.95 7.45 5.96
C GLU A 53 -1.44 7.23 6.09
N VAL A 54 -0.71 7.34 4.98
CA VAL A 54 0.75 7.17 4.97
C VAL A 54 1.43 8.49 4.69
N ILE A 55 2.14 8.99 5.69
CA ILE A 55 2.88 10.25 5.64
C ILE A 55 4.36 9.94 5.91
N ASP A 56 5.21 10.16 4.91
CA ASP A 56 6.66 10.02 5.05
C ASP A 56 7.32 11.38 5.25
N TYR A 57 8.11 11.50 6.30
CA TYR A 57 8.89 12.70 6.62
C TYR A 57 10.39 12.39 6.55
N LEU A 58 11.16 13.29 5.93
CA LEU A 58 12.60 13.18 5.77
C LEU A 58 13.30 14.20 6.68
N PRO A 59 13.81 13.78 7.86
CA PRO A 59 14.35 14.71 8.85
C PRO A 59 15.59 15.49 8.39
N ILE A 60 16.37 14.91 7.47
CA ILE A 60 17.61 15.55 7.01
C ILE A 60 17.37 16.78 6.12
N CYS A 61 16.19 16.85 5.50
CA CYS A 61 15.78 17.95 4.64
C CYS A 61 14.67 18.81 5.25
N ASP A 62 14.12 18.42 6.40
CA ASP A 62 12.93 19.02 7.01
C ASP A 62 11.72 19.09 6.06
N GLU A 63 11.50 18.02 5.30
CA GLU A 63 10.48 17.98 4.25
C GLU A 63 9.67 16.67 4.30
N TYR A 64 8.41 16.75 3.90
CA TYR A 64 7.59 15.58 3.63
C TYR A 64 7.86 15.05 2.23
N ILE A 65 7.96 13.73 2.10
CA ILE A 65 8.11 13.08 0.81
C ILE A 65 6.81 13.25 0.02
N SER A 66 6.95 13.58 -1.28
CA SER A 66 5.80 13.69 -2.18
C SER A 66 4.90 12.45 -2.11
N PRO A 67 3.60 12.62 -1.81
CA PRO A 67 2.68 11.50 -1.67
C PRO A 67 2.56 10.72 -2.99
N ILE A 68 2.56 9.39 -2.90
CA ILE A 68 2.21 8.55 -4.05
C ILE A 68 0.70 8.58 -4.29
N ASP A 69 0.29 8.78 -5.55
CA ASP A 69 -1.09 8.55 -5.98
C ASP A 69 -1.25 7.12 -6.52
N LEU A 70 -1.89 6.25 -5.74
CA LEU A 70 -2.16 4.88 -6.19
C LEU A 70 -3.22 4.84 -7.30
N ASN A 71 -4.05 5.88 -7.48
CA ASN A 71 -5.02 5.96 -8.57
C ASN A 71 -4.42 6.48 -9.88
N ASP A 72 -3.14 6.86 -9.89
CA ASP A 72 -2.47 7.25 -11.13
C ASP A 72 -2.51 6.09 -12.15
N SER A 73 -2.81 6.44 -13.40
CA SER A 73 -3.02 5.46 -14.46
C SER A 73 -1.78 4.60 -14.76
N HIS A 74 -0.57 5.14 -14.60
CA HIS A 74 0.67 4.39 -14.77
C HIS A 74 0.90 3.44 -13.60
N VAL A 75 0.59 3.88 -12.38
CA VAL A 75 0.69 3.03 -11.18
C VAL A 75 -0.31 1.87 -11.28
N LEU A 76 -1.54 2.12 -11.69
CA LEU A 76 -2.57 1.10 -11.89
C LEU A 76 -2.19 0.08 -12.97
N ALA A 77 -1.68 0.56 -14.12
CA ALA A 77 -1.30 -0.30 -15.23
C ALA A 77 -0.19 -1.31 -14.85
N GLU A 78 0.65 -0.97 -13.88
CA GLU A 78 1.78 -1.79 -13.45
C GLU A 78 1.51 -2.62 -12.19
N ASN A 79 0.29 -2.63 -11.63
CA ASN A 79 0.03 -3.24 -10.32
C ASN A 79 0.86 -2.59 -9.21
N GLY A 80 1.02 -1.26 -9.25
CA GLY A 80 1.86 -0.50 -8.34
C GLY A 80 3.28 -0.26 -8.83
N LEU A 81 4.02 0.55 -8.08
CA LEU A 81 5.45 0.78 -8.30
C LEU A 81 6.25 -0.51 -8.10
N SER A 82 7.29 -0.67 -8.92
CA SER A 82 8.21 -1.79 -8.76
C SER A 82 9.00 -1.66 -7.45
N PRO A 83 9.33 -2.79 -6.78
CA PRO A 83 10.13 -2.78 -5.56
C PRO A 83 11.53 -2.21 -5.79
N ILE A 84 11.75 -1.01 -5.27
CA ILE A 84 13.01 -0.25 -5.37
C ILE A 84 13.24 0.44 -4.02
N GLU A 85 14.27 0.01 -3.30
CA GLU A 85 14.66 0.53 -1.97
C GLU A 85 15.02 2.02 -1.97
N SER A 86 15.55 2.54 -3.06
CA SER A 86 15.87 3.97 -3.17
C SER A 86 14.67 4.85 -3.52
N ASN A 87 13.49 4.27 -3.76
CA ASN A 87 12.28 5.01 -4.14
C ASN A 87 11.37 5.22 -2.91
N PRO A 88 11.29 6.43 -2.35
CA PRO A 88 10.50 6.67 -1.16
C PRO A 88 8.98 6.55 -1.41
N GLN A 89 8.49 6.77 -2.63
CA GLN A 89 7.08 6.52 -2.97
C GLN A 89 6.74 5.03 -2.99
N PHE A 90 7.70 4.18 -3.35
CA PHE A 90 7.50 2.73 -3.23
C PHE A 90 7.39 2.32 -1.76
N HIS A 91 8.12 2.97 -0.84
CA HIS A 91 7.96 2.73 0.60
C HIS A 91 6.54 3.05 1.08
N GLN A 92 6.00 4.21 0.67
CA GLN A 92 4.61 4.56 0.98
C GLN A 92 3.62 3.49 0.49
N GLN A 93 3.78 3.02 -0.76
CA GLN A 93 2.96 1.94 -1.31
C GLN A 93 3.07 0.65 -0.49
N MET A 94 4.30 0.22 -0.16
CA MET A 94 4.54 -1.02 0.55
C MET A 94 3.95 -0.99 1.96
N VAL A 95 4.16 0.12 2.70
CA VAL A 95 3.57 0.34 4.04
C VAL A 95 2.05 0.25 3.97
N TYR A 96 1.43 0.95 3.01
CA TYR A 96 -0.02 0.93 2.83
C TYR A 96 -0.54 -0.48 2.53
N ALA A 97 0.09 -1.17 1.56
CA ALA A 97 -0.32 -2.50 1.12
C ALA A 97 -0.28 -3.51 2.27
N VAL A 98 0.81 -3.51 3.06
CA VAL A 98 0.97 -4.43 4.21
C VAL A 98 -0.05 -4.11 5.30
N ALA A 99 -0.25 -2.82 5.63
CA ALA A 99 -1.19 -2.41 6.67
C ALA A 99 -2.64 -2.79 6.32
N VAL A 100 -3.11 -2.42 5.12
CA VAL A 100 -4.49 -2.67 4.71
C VAL A 100 -4.77 -4.16 4.55
N ILE A 101 -3.85 -4.95 3.98
CA ILE A 101 -4.05 -6.41 3.87
C ILE A 101 -4.10 -7.07 5.25
N THR A 102 -3.37 -6.52 6.23
CA THR A 102 -3.38 -7.02 7.62
C THR A 102 -4.73 -6.74 8.26
N ILE A 103 -5.27 -5.53 8.09
CA ILE A 103 -6.60 -5.14 8.57
C ILE A 103 -7.67 -6.02 7.92
N GLN A 104 -7.64 -6.20 6.60
CA GLN A 104 -8.61 -7.04 5.88
C GLN A 104 -8.57 -8.50 6.34
N ASN A 105 -7.38 -9.07 6.53
CA ASN A 105 -7.23 -10.41 7.08
C ASN A 105 -7.81 -10.51 8.51
N TYR A 106 -7.59 -9.48 9.33
CA TYR A 106 -8.15 -9.40 10.67
C TYR A 106 -9.69 -9.32 10.65
N GLU A 107 -10.28 -8.45 9.82
CA GLU A 107 -11.73 -8.32 9.64
C GLU A 107 -12.37 -9.60 9.14
N LYS A 108 -11.71 -10.29 8.20
CA LYS A 108 -12.15 -11.59 7.69
C LYS A 108 -12.19 -12.64 8.79
N ALA A 109 -11.18 -12.69 9.66
CA ALA A 109 -11.15 -13.60 10.80
C ALA A 109 -12.19 -13.21 11.88
N LEU A 110 -12.42 -11.91 12.06
CA LEU A 110 -13.38 -11.36 13.03
C LEU A 110 -14.85 -11.51 12.55
N GLY A 111 -15.07 -11.62 11.23
CA GLY A 111 -16.40 -11.70 10.62
C GLY A 111 -17.16 -10.37 10.55
N ARG A 112 -16.49 -9.25 10.83
CA ARG A 112 -17.04 -7.89 10.75
C ARG A 112 -15.93 -6.87 10.56
N LYS A 113 -16.32 -5.68 10.11
CA LYS A 113 -15.41 -4.53 10.09
C LYS A 113 -14.88 -4.19 11.49
N VAL A 114 -13.66 -3.68 11.54
CA VAL A 114 -13.12 -3.05 12.74
C VAL A 114 -13.94 -1.79 13.00
N VAL A 115 -14.78 -1.86 14.03
CA VAL A 115 -15.48 -0.68 14.54
C VAL A 115 -14.50 -0.03 15.50
N SER A 116 -13.99 1.15 15.14
CA SER A 116 -13.01 1.88 15.93
C SER A 116 -13.47 2.03 17.39
N SER A 117 -12.61 1.65 18.33
CA SER A 117 -12.45 2.39 19.60
C SER A 117 -11.02 2.95 19.72
N LEU A 118 -10.33 3.11 18.58
CA LEU A 118 -9.03 3.76 18.53
C LEU A 118 -9.23 5.23 18.15
N ASP A 119 -9.65 6.02 19.13
CA ASP A 119 -9.18 7.40 19.24
C ASP A 119 -7.68 7.34 19.60
N LEU A 120 -6.83 6.92 18.65
CA LEU A 120 -5.40 7.14 18.78
C LEU A 120 -5.10 8.51 18.17
N ILE A 121 -5.26 9.50 19.03
CA ILE A 121 -4.64 10.82 18.98
C ILE A 121 -5.09 11.65 17.77
N ASN A 122 -6.16 12.40 18.00
CA ASN A 122 -6.17 13.85 17.79
C ASN A 122 -6.95 14.51 18.93
#